data_AF-A0A8I1UVN4-F1
#
_entry.id   AF-A0A8I1UVN4-F1
#
_cell.length_a   1.000
_cell.length_b   1.000
_cell.length_c   1.000
_cell.angle_alpha   90.00
_cell.angle_beta   90.00
_cell.angle_gamma   90.00
#
_symmetry.space_group_name_H-M   'P 1'
#
loop_
_entity.id
_entity.type
_entity.pdbx_description
1 polymer ?
#
loop_
_entity_poly.entity_id
_entity_poly.type
_entity_poly.pdbx_seq_one_letter_code
_entity_poly.pdbx_strand_id
1 'polypeptide(L)'
;MKWNLRMAAAERGIWKSSELRRLLADAGLEMSVGKMSGLWTGTPTTLRLDDLDVICLVLDCTPGDLLTADLDGAAARRPAKTVEEQAANGSPSIVKPRYNGKRPEPPL
;
A
#
# COMPACT_ATOMS: atom_id res chain seq x y z
N MET A 1 -1.90 -3.01 3.70
CA MET A 1 -2.36 -3.34 2.34
C MET A 1 -3.05 -4.68 2.40
N LYS A 2 -4.23 -4.77 1.81
CA LYS A 2 -5.03 -5.99 1.71
C LYS A 2 -5.01 -6.47 0.27
N TRP A 3 -4.81 -7.77 0.09
CA TRP A 3 -4.78 -8.42 -1.21
C TRP A 3 -6.09 -9.17 -1.47
N ASN A 4 -6.80 -8.81 -2.54
CA ASN A 4 -8.16 -9.29 -2.83
C ASN A 4 -8.26 -10.14 -4.11
N LEU A 5 -7.15 -10.72 -4.59
CA LEU A 5 -7.10 -11.49 -5.84
C LEU A 5 -8.22 -12.52 -5.98
N ARG A 6 -8.51 -13.27 -4.91
CA ARG A 6 -9.54 -14.30 -4.93
C ARG A 6 -10.94 -13.74 -5.18
N MET A 7 -11.24 -12.54 -4.67
CA MET A 7 -12.53 -11.89 -4.89
C MET A 7 -12.61 -11.33 -6.31
N ALA A 8 -11.57 -10.60 -6.75
CA ALA A 8 -11.50 -10.10 -8.12
C ALA A 8 -11.58 -11.23 -9.16
N ALA A 9 -10.95 -12.38 -8.90
CA ALA A 9 -11.05 -13.56 -9.76
C ALA A 9 -12.46 -14.19 -9.76
N ALA A 10 -13.11 -14.26 -8.60
CA ALA A 10 -14.44 -14.82 -8.47
C ALA A 10 -15.51 -13.99 -9.20
N GLU A 11 -15.38 -12.67 -9.23
CA GLU A 11 -16.26 -11.77 -10.00
C GLU A 11 -16.26 -12.09 -11.51
N ARG A 12 -15.20 -12.75 -12.00
CA ARG A 12 -15.06 -13.20 -13.40
C ARG A 12 -15.34 -14.67 -13.60
N GLY A 13 -15.84 -15.34 -12.54
CA GLY A 13 -16.13 -16.77 -12.56
C GLY A 13 -14.91 -17.66 -12.39
N ILE A 14 -13.74 -17.12 -12.00
CA ILE A 14 -12.54 -17.92 -11.79
C ILE A 14 -12.44 -18.31 -10.31
N TRP A 15 -12.69 -19.59 -10.01
CA TRP A 15 -12.75 -20.09 -8.64
C TRP A 15 -11.52 -20.93 -8.24
N LYS A 16 -10.67 -21.28 -9.20
CA LYS A 16 -9.51 -22.15 -8.99
C LYS A 16 -8.20 -21.42 -9.33
N SER A 17 -7.22 -21.51 -8.43
CA SER A 17 -5.89 -20.93 -8.65
C SER A 17 -5.18 -21.53 -9.87
N SER A 18 -5.40 -22.81 -10.18
CA SER A 18 -4.84 -23.48 -11.35
C SER A 18 -5.42 -22.96 -12.67
N GLU A 19 -6.68 -22.53 -12.66
CA GLU A 19 -7.35 -21.92 -13.81
C GLU A 19 -6.80 -20.52 -14.07
N LEU A 20 -6.75 -19.67 -13.03
CA LEU A 20 -6.12 -18.36 -13.14
C LEU A 20 -4.66 -18.47 -13.60
N ARG A 21 -3.89 -19.45 -13.10
CA ARG A 21 -2.51 -19.68 -13.55
C ARG A 21 -2.41 -19.96 -15.05
N ARG A 22 -3.36 -20.72 -15.61
CA ARG A 22 -3.39 -21.02 -17.06
C ARG A 22 -3.67 -19.74 -17.85
N LEU A 23 -4.67 -18.97 -17.45
CA LEU A 23 -5.01 -17.70 -18.10
C LEU A 23 -3.86 -16.70 -18.05
N LEU A 24 -3.14 -16.63 -16.93
CA LEU A 24 -1.95 -15.78 -16.81
C LEU A 24 -0.81 -16.26 -17.71
N ALA A 25 -0.60 -17.58 -17.83
CA ALA A 25 0.40 -18.14 -18.74
C ALA A 25 0.07 -17.85 -20.21
N ASP A 26 -1.21 -17.94 -20.60
CA ASP A 26 -1.67 -17.59 -21.95
C ASP A 26 -1.44 -16.10 -22.28
N ALA A 27 -1.45 -15.24 -21.25
CA ALA A 27 -1.12 -13.82 -21.36
C ALA A 27 0.39 -13.51 -21.22
N GLY A 28 1.25 -14.53 -21.15
CA GLY A 28 2.71 -14.39 -21.07
C GLY A 28 3.30 -14.31 -19.66
N LEU A 29 2.47 -14.47 -18.61
CA LEU A 29 2.91 -14.52 -17.21
C LEU A 29 2.99 -15.96 -16.71
N GLU A 30 4.14 -16.60 -16.93
CA GLU A 30 4.41 -17.92 -16.36
C GLU A 30 4.84 -17.84 -14.90
N MET A 31 4.13 -18.58 -14.03
CA MET A 31 4.45 -18.64 -12.61
C MET A 31 4.43 -20.07 -12.07
N SER A 32 5.32 -20.33 -11.10
CA SER A 32 5.37 -21.62 -10.43
C SER A 32 4.09 -21.87 -9.62
N VAL A 33 3.78 -23.15 -9.39
CA VAL A 33 2.62 -23.56 -8.57
C VAL A 33 2.69 -22.93 -7.17
N GLY A 34 3.89 -22.89 -6.57
CA GLY A 34 4.12 -22.30 -5.26
C GLY A 34 3.87 -20.79 -5.24
N LYS A 35 4.39 -20.04 -6.23
CA LYS A 35 4.14 -18.59 -6.35
C LYS A 35 2.65 -18.31 -6.51
N MET A 36 1.96 -19.07 -7.38
CA MET A 36 0.52 -18.95 -7.57
C MET A 36 -0.27 -19.25 -6.29
N SER A 37 0.10 -20.30 -5.56
CA SER A 37 -0.57 -20.65 -4.30
C SER A 37 -0.39 -19.54 -3.26
N GLY A 38 0.81 -18.98 -3.12
CA GLY A 38 1.07 -17.86 -2.21
C GLY A 38 0.28 -16.60 -2.58
N LEU A 39 0.19 -16.28 -3.88
CA LEU A 39 -0.64 -15.18 -4.38
C LEU A 39 -2.14 -15.44 -4.16
N TRP A 40 -2.61 -16.67 -4.23
CA TRP A 40 -4.04 -17.00 -4.13
C TRP A 40 -4.54 -16.97 -2.68
N THR A 41 -3.75 -17.45 -1.73
CA THR A 41 -4.18 -17.59 -0.32
C THR A 41 -3.71 -16.47 0.58
N GLY A 42 -2.64 -15.76 0.23
CA GLY A 42 -1.99 -14.78 1.10
C GLY A 42 -1.71 -13.44 0.41
N THR A 43 -1.18 -12.50 1.20
CA THR A 43 -0.68 -11.23 0.66
C THR A 43 0.78 -11.43 0.21
N PRO A 44 1.11 -11.18 -1.07
CA PRO A 44 2.48 -11.32 -1.55
C PRO A 44 3.40 -10.30 -0.88
N THR A 45 4.60 -10.74 -0.47
CA THR A 45 5.65 -9.83 0.05
C THR A 45 6.22 -8.95 -1.05
N THR A 46 6.36 -9.50 -2.26
CA THR A 46 6.85 -8.81 -3.43
C THR A 46 5.97 -9.16 -4.63
N LEU A 47 5.67 -8.15 -5.45
CA LEU A 47 4.95 -8.31 -6.71
C LEU A 47 5.57 -7.33 -7.71
N ARG A 48 5.89 -7.80 -8.91
CA ARG A 48 6.40 -6.94 -9.98
C ARG A 48 5.24 -6.14 -10.57
N LEU A 49 5.50 -4.91 -10.97
CA LEU A 49 4.48 -4.07 -11.62
C LEU A 49 4.06 -4.67 -12.97
N ASP A 50 5.00 -5.23 -13.75
CA ASP A 50 4.66 -5.94 -15.00
C ASP A 50 3.69 -7.12 -14.74
N ASP A 51 3.95 -7.92 -13.70
CA ASP A 51 3.07 -9.03 -13.32
C ASP A 51 1.68 -8.52 -12.92
N LEU A 52 1.63 -7.39 -12.18
CA LEU A 52 0.37 -6.76 -11.76
C LEU A 52 -0.44 -6.28 -12.97
N ASP A 53 0.19 -5.66 -13.97
CA ASP A 53 -0.48 -5.21 -15.19
C ASP A 53 -1.10 -6.38 -15.95
N VAL A 54 -0.39 -7.50 -16.07
CA VAL A 54 -0.93 -8.71 -16.73
C VAL A 54 -2.06 -9.33 -15.92
N ILE A 55 -1.97 -9.35 -14.59
CA ILE A 55 -3.06 -9.81 -13.73
C ILE A 55 -4.29 -8.93 -13.90
N CYS A 56 -4.12 -7.61 -13.87
CA CYS A 56 -5.18 -6.64 -14.12
C CYS A 56 -5.79 -6.81 -15.51
N LEU A 57 -5.00 -7.12 -16.54
CA LEU A 57 -5.48 -7.36 -17.90
C LEU A 57 -6.32 -8.64 -17.99
N VAL A 58 -5.82 -9.77 -17.47
CA VAL A 58 -6.53 -11.06 -17.48
C VAL A 58 -7.80 -11.00 -16.64
N LEU A 59 -7.73 -10.27 -15.52
CA LEU A 59 -8.85 -10.03 -14.64
C LEU A 59 -9.58 -8.72 -14.94
N ASP A 60 -9.40 -8.11 -16.12
CA ASP A 60 -9.92 -6.79 -16.55
C ASP A 60 -10.44 -5.89 -15.40
N CYS A 61 -9.53 -5.65 -14.45
CA CYS A 61 -9.76 -4.94 -13.21
C CYS A 61 -8.66 -3.92 -12.99
N THR A 62 -8.85 -3.06 -12.01
CA THR A 62 -7.85 -2.07 -11.64
C THR A 62 -6.95 -2.59 -10.53
N PRO A 63 -5.72 -2.07 -10.39
CA PRO A 63 -4.87 -2.41 -9.25
C PRO A 63 -5.51 -2.09 -7.90
N GLY A 64 -6.46 -1.15 -7.82
CA GLY A 64 -7.20 -0.83 -6.60
C GLY A 64 -8.17 -1.93 -6.14
N ASP A 65 -8.69 -2.72 -7.09
CA ASP A 65 -9.53 -3.88 -6.81
C ASP A 65 -8.70 -5.03 -6.22
N LEU A 66 -7.44 -5.14 -6.64
CA LEU A 66 -6.48 -6.14 -6.16
C LEU A 66 -5.79 -5.74 -4.84
N LEU A 67 -5.39 -4.46 -4.72
CA LEU A 67 -4.61 -3.90 -3.62
C LEU A 67 -5.38 -2.77 -2.94
N THR A 68 -6.01 -3.06 -1.81
CA THR A 68 -6.72 -2.06 -1.03
C THR A 68 -5.89 -1.58 0.16
N ALA A 69 -5.93 -0.28 0.45
CA ALA A 69 -5.30 0.26 1.65
C ALA A 69 -5.98 -0.31 2.90
N ASP A 70 -5.17 -0.90 3.79
CA ASP A 70 -5.61 -1.33 5.11
C ASP A 70 -5.33 -0.20 6.09
N LEU A 71 -6.31 0.70 6.26
CA LEU A 71 -6.13 1.93 7.04
C LEU A 71 -6.08 1.64 8.54
N ASP A 72 -6.86 0.67 9.03
CA ASP A 72 -6.86 0.27 10.44
C ASP A 72 -5.51 -0.31 10.87
N GLY A 73 -4.96 -1.27 10.12
CA GLY A 73 -3.64 -1.83 10.43
C GLY A 73 -2.49 -0.86 10.15
N ALA A 74 -2.68 0.17 9.33
CA ALA A 74 -1.72 1.27 9.19
C ALA A 74 -1.78 2.26 10.36
N ALA A 75 -2.97 2.57 10.86
CA ALA A 75 -3.17 3.43 12.03
C ALA A 75 -2.58 2.80 13.30
N ALA A 76 -2.78 1.49 13.49
CA ALA A 76 -2.20 0.75 14.62
C ALA A 76 -0.66 0.69 14.61
N ARG A 77 -0.02 0.84 13.44
CA ARG A 77 1.44 0.88 13.26
C ARG A 77 2.04 2.27 13.36
N ARG A 78 1.21 3.33 13.33
CA ARG A 78 1.74 4.66 13.63
C ARG A 78 2.22 4.63 15.07
N PRO A 79 3.49 4.96 15.36
CA PRO A 79 3.87 5.27 16.73
C PRO A 79 2.92 6.36 17.17
N ALA A 80 2.24 6.15 18.30
CA ALA A 80 1.47 7.21 18.92
C ALA A 80 2.40 8.42 18.97
N LYS A 81 2.08 9.47 18.21
CA LYS A 81 2.54 10.78 18.64
C LYS A 81 1.99 10.87 20.04
N THR A 82 2.88 10.89 21.02
CA THR A 82 2.57 11.35 22.36
C THR A 82 1.95 12.73 22.15
N VAL A 83 0.63 12.76 22.04
CA VAL A 83 -0.11 13.98 22.32
C VAL A 83 0.06 14.04 23.82
N GLU A 84 1.10 14.76 24.24
CA GLU A 84 1.21 15.25 25.59
C GLU A 84 -0.04 16.09 25.82
N GLU A 85 -1.07 15.43 26.35
CA GLU A 85 -2.21 16.08 26.93
C GLU A 85 -1.67 16.79 28.17
N GLN A 86 -1.25 18.03 27.94
CA GLN A 86 -0.82 18.97 28.97
C GLN A 86 -2.03 19.24 29.86
N ALA A 87 -2.19 18.40 30.89
CA ALA A 87 -2.94 18.76 32.08
C ALA A 87 -2.29 20.00 32.69
N ALA A 88 -3.13 21.00 32.97
CA ALA A 88 -2.74 22.33 33.40
C ALA A 88 -1.87 22.34 34.67
N ASN A 89 -0.57 22.63 34.51
CA ASN A 89 0.18 23.62 35.29
C ASN A 89 1.58 23.82 34.69
N GLY A 90 1.73 24.84 33.86
CA GLY A 90 3.01 25.22 33.26
C GLY A 90 2.81 25.87 31.91
N SER A 91 2.90 27.20 31.87
CA SER A 91 2.75 28.02 30.67
C SER A 91 3.55 27.46 29.48
N PRO A 92 3.00 27.43 28.25
CA PRO A 92 3.74 26.94 27.10
C PRO A 92 4.85 27.94 26.78
N SER A 93 6.10 27.51 26.90
CA SER A 93 7.24 28.29 26.44
C SER A 93 7.25 28.27 24.92
N ILE A 94 6.56 29.24 24.32
CA ILE A 94 6.69 29.57 22.91
C ILE A 94 8.16 29.96 22.68
N VAL A 95 8.91 29.07 22.04
CA VAL A 95 10.26 29.38 21.57
C VAL A 95 10.12 30.36 20.40
N LYS A 96 10.12 31.66 20.71
CA LYS A 96 10.25 32.69 19.68
C LYS A 96 11.67 32.58 19.11
N PRO A 97 11.85 32.42 17.78
CA PRO A 97 13.17 32.56 17.19
C PRO A 97 13.70 33.96 17.55
N ARG A 98 14.87 34.02 18.21
CA ARG A 98 15.54 35.29 18.49
C ARG A 98 16.00 35.90 17.17
N TYR A 99 15.17 36.78 16.62
CA TYR A 99 15.54 37.64 15.51
C TYR A 99 16.58 38.66 16.00
N ASN A 100 17.86 38.32 15.91
CA ASN A 100 18.95 39.29 16.04
C ASN A 100 18.87 40.21 14.82
N GLY A 101 18.27 41.40 14.98
CA GLY A 101 17.81 42.32 13.94
C GLY A 101 18.85 42.91 12.99
N LYS A 102 19.73 42.10 12.41
CA LYS A 102 20.56 42.45 11.26
C LYS A 102 20.08 41.64 10.07
N ARG A 103 19.09 42.18 9.35
CA ARG A 103 18.80 41.74 7.98
C ARG A 103 20.03 42.12 7.14
N PRO A 104 20.76 41.17 6.52
CA PRO A 104 21.74 41.53 5.52
C PRO A 104 21.00 42.09 4.30
N GLU A 105 21.38 43.28 3.85
CA GLU A 105 20.84 43.85 2.62
C GLU A 105 21.32 43.05 1.41
N PRO A 106 20.47 42.84 0.40
CA PRO A 106 20.86 42.13 -0.81
C PRO A 106 21.87 42.97 -1.61
N PRO A 107 22.89 42.35 -2.21
CA PRO A 107 23.87 43.05 -3.03
C PRO A 107 23.25 43.56 -4.34
N LEU A 108 23.62 44.79 -4.73
CA LEU A 108 23.35 45.38 -6.05
C LEU A 108 24.27 44.80 -7.12
#